data_AF-A0A924BDW5-F1
#
_entry.id   AF-A0A924BDW5-F1
#
_cell.length_a   1.000
_cell.length_b   1.000
_cell.length_c   1.000
_cell.angle_alpha   90.00
_cell.angle_beta   90.00
_cell.angle_gamma   90.00
#
_symmetry.space_group_name_H-M   'P 1'
#
loop_
_entity.id
_entity.type
_entity.pdbx_description
1 polymer ?
#
loop_
_entity_poly.entity_id
_entity_poly.type
_entity_poly.pdbx_seq_one_letter_code
_entity_poly.pdbx_strand_id
1 'polypeptide(L)' 'MRLLHTMLRVGDLQRSIDFYTRVLGMKLLRTTERPEQKYSLAFVGYGSNPEHAEI' A
#
# COMPACT_ATOMS: atom_id res chain seq x y z
N MET A 1 4.42 -17.36 13.10
CA MET A 1 4.88 -16.60 11.93
C MET A 1 3.66 -16.17 11.12
N ARG A 2 3.59 -14.93 10.65
CA ARG A 2 2.46 -14.38 9.87
C ARG A 2 3.00 -13.68 8.63
N LEU A 3 2.29 -13.77 7.50
CA LEU A 3 2.58 -12.99 6.29
C LEU A 3 2.08 -11.55 6.49
N LEU A 4 2.95 -10.57 6.26
CA LEU A 4 2.71 -9.17 6.66
C LEU A 4 2.28 -8.29 5.49
N HIS A 5 2.97 -8.36 4.36
CA HIS A 5 2.57 -7.66 3.14
C HIS A 5 3.24 -8.32 1.92
N THR A 6 2.83 -7.92 0.72
CA THR A 6 3.50 -8.24 -0.53
C THR A 6 3.82 -6.92 -1.24
N MET A 7 5.08 -6.73 -1.63
CA MET A 7 5.53 -5.49 -2.28
C MET A 7 5.53 -5.67 -3.80
N LEU A 8 4.86 -4.74 -4.50
CA LEU A 8 4.79 -4.69 -5.95
C LEU A 8 5.24 -3.31 -6.43
N ARG A 9 6.17 -3.27 -7.39
CA ARG A 9 6.57 -2.01 -8.04
C ARG A 9 5.56 -1.65 -9.12
N VAL A 10 5.20 -0.38 -9.20
CA VAL A 10 4.22 0.16 -10.14
C VAL A 10 4.79 1.34 -10.90
N GLY A 11 4.32 1.56 -12.13
CA GLY A 11 4.78 2.68 -12.96
C GLY A 11 4.15 4.04 -12.60
N ASP A 12 2.99 4.02 -11.94
CA ASP A 12 2.29 5.23 -11.47
C ASP A 12 1.60 4.90 -10.15
N LEU A 13 2.05 5.54 -9.07
CA LEU A 13 1.59 5.24 -7.71
C LEU A 13 0.11 5.64 -7.51
N GLN A 14 -0.29 6.82 -7.98
CA GLN A 14 -1.64 7.33 -7.77
C GLN A 14 -2.66 6.48 -8.53
N ARG A 15 -2.34 6.12 -9.78
CA ARG A 15 -3.19 5.23 -10.58
C ARG A 15 -3.38 3.87 -9.91
N SER A 16 -2.31 3.32 -9.33
CA SER A 16 -2.39 2.07 -8.58
C SER A 16 -3.23 2.20 -7.31
N ILE A 17 -3.06 3.27 -6.53
CA ILE A 17 -3.89 3.53 -5.33
C ILE A 17 -5.37 3.61 -5.72
N ASP A 18 -5.72 4.35 -6.78
CA ASP A 18 -7.10 4.47 -7.23
C ASP A 18 -7.69 3.12 -7.65
N PHE A 19 -6.91 2.28 -8.33
CA PHE A 19 -7.35 0.93 -8.68
C PHE A 19 -7.64 0.08 -7.43
N TYR A 20 -6.69 0.00 -6.49
CA TYR A 20 -6.88 -0.80 -5.28
C TYR A 20 -7.99 -0.27 -4.37
N THR A 21 -8.18 1.05 -4.31
CA THR A 21 -9.19 1.66 -3.42
C THR A 21 -10.58 1.71 -4.04
N ARG A 22 -10.71 2.15 -5.29
CA ARG A 22 -12.02 2.38 -5.93
C ARG A 22 -12.59 1.14 -6.59
N VAL A 23 -11.73 0.30 -7.19
CA VAL A 23 -12.18 -0.90 -7.92
C VAL A 23 -12.21 -2.11 -6.98
N LEU A 24 -11.16 -2.30 -6.19
CA LEU A 24 -11.06 -3.45 -5.28
C LEU A 24 -11.59 -3.16 -3.88
N GLY A 25 -11.90 -1.92 -3.53
CA GLY A 25 -12.50 -1.57 -2.23
C GLY A 25 -11.50 -1.61 -1.05
N MET A 26 -10.20 -1.58 -1.32
CA MET A 26 -9.19 -1.44 -0.26
C MET A 26 -9.16 0.00 0.29
N LYS A 27 -8.48 0.18 1.41
CA LYS A 27 -8.20 1.49 2.00
C LYS A 27 -6.71 1.77 1.90
N LEU A 28 -6.37 3.04 1.70
CA LEU A 28 -5.00 3.51 1.84
C LEU A 28 -4.65 3.56 3.33
N LEU A 29 -3.65 2.76 3.73
CA LEU A 29 -3.27 2.58 5.12
C LEU A 29 -2.12 3.52 5.51
N ARG A 30 -1.09 3.61 4.66
CA ARG A 30 0.09 4.46 4.90
C ARG A 30 0.73 4.86 3.58
N THR A 31 1.22 6.09 3.50
CA THR A 31 2.09 6.57 2.42
C THR A 31 3.40 7.08 2.99
N THR A 32 4.51 6.75 2.32
CA THR A 32 5.84 7.21 2.70
C THR A 32 6.59 7.67 1.46
N GLU A 33 7.06 8.91 1.47
CA GLU A 33 7.92 9.44 0.43
C GLU A 33 9.37 9.41 0.89
N ARG A 34 10.27 8.92 0.04
CA ARG A 34 11.71 8.88 0.29
C ARG A 34 12.42 9.63 -0.84
N PRO A 35 12.42 10.97 -0.83
CA PRO A 35 12.99 11.78 -1.91
C PRO A 35 14.49 11.50 -2.11
N GLU A 36 15.23 11.29 -1.02
CA GLU A 36 16.67 10.92 -1.07
C GLU A 36 16.92 9.62 -1.83
N GLN A 37 15.99 8.66 -1.72
CA GLN A 37 16.09 7.35 -2.35
C GLN A 37 15.26 7.26 -3.64
N LYS A 38 14.64 8.37 -4.05
CA LYS A 38 13.83 8.53 -5.27
C LYS A 38 12.70 7.50 -5.43
N TYR A 39 12.04 7.15 -4.34
CA TYR A 39 10.83 6.32 -4.39
C TYR A 39 9.76 6.75 -3.40
N SER A 40 8.53 6.33 -3.68
CA SER A 40 7.38 6.48 -2.80
C SER A 40 6.72 5.12 -2.58
N LEU A 41 6.19 4.91 -1.37
CA LEU A 41 5.50 3.69 -0.97
C LEU A 41 4.06 4.03 -0.58
N ALA A 42 3.14 3.16 -0.96
CA ALA A 42 1.76 3.18 -0.48
C ALA A 42 1.36 1.77 -0.05
N PHE A 43 0.86 1.65 1.17
CA PHE A 43 0.27 0.43 1.68
C PHE A 43 -1.25 0.52 1.55
N VAL A 44 -1.84 -0.50 0.94
CA VAL A 44 -3.28 -0.63 0.74
C VAL A 44 -3.75 -1.99 1.26
N GLY A 45 -4.92 -2.02 1.87
CA GLY A 45 -5.49 -3.25 2.40
C GLY A 45 -6.93 -3.09 2.87
N TYR A 46 -7.56 -4.21 3.23
CA TYR A 46 -8.95 -4.22 3.68
C TYR A 46 -9.14 -3.85 5.16
N GLY A 47 -8.07 -3.90 5.95
CA GLY A 47 -8.07 -3.53 7.37
C GLY A 47 -6.66 -3.17 7.83
N SER A 48 -6.55 -2.62 9.04
CA SER A 48 -5.29 -2.23 9.66
C SER A 48 -4.80 -3.28 10.67
N ASN A 49 -3.53 -3.17 11.09
CA ASN A 49 -2.98 -3.91 12.23
C ASN A 49 -3.79 -3.55 13.51
N PRO A 50 -4.21 -4.53 14.36
CA PRO A 50 -3.80 -5.95 14.40
C PRO A 50 -4.70 -6.96 13.66
N GLU A 51 -5.92 -6.56 13.27
CA GLU A 51 -6.86 -7.46 12.62
C GLU A 51 -6.31 -7.96 11.28
N HIS A 52 -5.72 -7.08 10.49
CA HIS A 52 -5.08 -7.40 9.21
C HIS A 52 -3.56 -7.23 9.25
N ALA A 53 -2.91 -7.79 8.24
CA ALA A 53 -1.47 -7.83 8.14
C ALA A 53 -0.96 -6.42 7.76
N GLU A 54 -0.03 -5.84 8.53
CA GLU A 54 0.60 -4.54 8.24
C GLU A 54 1.94 -4.39 8.99
N ILE A 55 2.95 -3.83 8.33
CA ILE A 55 4.26 -3.37 8.86
C ILE A 55 4.59 -2.01 8.24
#